data_AF-A0A974DZJ5-F1
#
_entry.id   AF-A0A974DZJ5-F1
#
_cell.length_a   1.000
_cell.length_b   1.000
_cell.length_c   1.000
_cell.angle_alpha   90.00
_cell.angle_beta   90.00
_cell.angle_gamma   90.00
#
_symmetry.space_group_name_H-M   'P 1'
#
loop_
_entity.id
_entity.type
_entity.pdbx_description
1 polymer ?
#
loop_
_entity_poly.entity_id
_entity_poly.type
_entity_poly.pdbx_seq_one_letter_code
_entity_poly.pdbx_strand_id
1 'polypeptide(L)'
;MPQTPTLVTMFDSSSFHRNLYQSKEESCSDLYYQDNNLLSGSLEALIQHLVPNVDYYPDRTYIFTFLLSSRLLIHPSELMARVCHVCVEQQRLNEPGLDKSQVRKIAPKILQLLTEWTETFPYDFRDERMMRNLKDTAHQITNGDEMYRKNVQQIMQNLIRKLAALTQYEELITKINAQSTDRMTVLKTKPQSIQRDIITVCSDPYTVAQQLTHIELERLSYIGPEEFVQAFVQKDPLDNNENCYSDRKKTRNLEAYVEWFNRLSYLVATEICMPVKKKHRARMIEFFIDVARECFNIGNFNSLMAIISGMNMSPVSRLKKTWAKVKTAKFDILEHQMDPSSNFYNYRTALRGAAQRSLTAHSNREKIVIPFCSLLIKDIYFLNEGYTSQLPNGHVNFEKFWELAKQVSEFMTWKQVECPFEKDWKILHYVLTAPIFSEDALYLASYESESPENHIEKDRWKSLR
;
A
#
# COMPACT_ATOMS: atom_id res chain seq x y z
N MET A 1 -33.58 8.94 5.66
CA MET A 1 -33.19 8.49 4.31
C MET A 1 -32.38 7.22 4.47
N PRO A 2 -32.60 6.20 3.64
CA PRO A 2 -32.14 4.84 3.92
C PRO A 2 -30.60 4.75 3.84
N GLN A 3 -30.02 4.06 4.81
CA GLN A 3 -28.60 3.74 4.90
C GLN A 3 -28.26 2.72 3.80
N THR A 4 -27.43 3.13 2.84
CA THR A 4 -26.87 2.23 1.83
C THR A 4 -25.72 1.45 2.46
N PRO A 5 -25.60 0.12 2.24
CA PRO A 5 -24.63 -0.69 2.99
C PRO A 5 -23.18 -0.33 2.65
N THR A 6 -22.31 -0.37 3.67
CA THR A 6 -20.86 -0.49 3.51
C THR A 6 -20.52 -1.82 2.80
N LEU A 7 -19.29 -1.92 2.26
CA LEU A 7 -18.74 -3.04 1.45
C LEU A 7 -18.81 -4.44 2.10
N VAL A 8 -19.40 -4.55 3.29
CA VAL A 8 -19.46 -5.72 4.18
C VAL A 8 -20.60 -6.68 3.82
N THR A 9 -21.60 -6.28 3.02
CA THR A 9 -22.70 -7.18 2.63
C THR A 9 -22.59 -7.61 1.17
N MET A 10 -22.62 -8.93 0.94
CA MET A 10 -22.69 -9.65 -0.37
C MET A 10 -21.42 -10.37 -0.87
N PHE A 11 -20.61 -10.95 0.01
CA PHE A 11 -19.80 -12.11 -0.34
C PHE A 11 -19.88 -13.17 0.75
N ASP A 12 -20.92 -13.99 0.67
CA ASP A 12 -20.94 -15.30 1.31
C ASP A 12 -20.27 -16.28 0.33
N SER A 13 -18.94 -16.38 0.40
CA SER A 13 -18.18 -17.44 -0.26
C SER A 13 -17.77 -18.43 0.81
N SER A 14 -18.72 -19.30 1.14
CA SER A 14 -18.57 -20.46 2.01
C SER A 14 -17.69 -21.51 1.34
N SER A 15 -16.39 -21.51 1.62
CA SER A 15 -15.55 -22.67 1.30
C SER A 15 -14.20 -22.72 2.04
N PHE A 16 -14.14 -22.59 3.37
CA PHE A 16 -12.91 -22.97 4.08
C PHE A 16 -13.19 -23.73 5.39
N HIS A 17 -12.53 -24.90 5.45
CA HIS A 17 -12.62 -26.01 6.40
C HIS A 17 -13.19 -25.74 7.80
N ARG A 18 -14.32 -26.42 8.08
CA ARG A 18 -14.74 -26.82 9.43
C ARG A 18 -13.69 -27.76 10.01
N ASN A 19 -13.11 -27.42 11.15
CA ASN A 19 -12.60 -28.43 12.07
C ASN A 19 -13.21 -28.19 13.44
N LEU A 20 -14.03 -29.16 13.84
CA LEU A 20 -14.46 -29.37 15.21
C LEU A 20 -13.22 -29.67 16.05
N TYR A 21 -13.00 -28.97 17.16
CA TYR A 21 -12.48 -29.59 18.38
C TYR A 21 -12.83 -28.70 19.57
N GLN A 22 -13.70 -29.24 20.42
CA GLN A 22 -14.03 -28.72 21.74
C GLN A 22 -13.18 -29.53 22.72
N SER A 23 -12.04 -28.98 23.15
CA SER A 23 -11.31 -29.51 24.32
C SER A 23 -11.73 -28.72 25.55
N LYS A 24 -12.52 -29.37 26.41
CA LYS A 24 -12.73 -28.95 27.78
C LYS A 24 -11.40 -29.00 28.53
N GLU A 25 -11.06 -27.87 29.15
CA GLU A 25 -10.39 -27.67 30.45
C GLU A 25 -9.32 -26.57 30.38
N GLU A 26 -9.64 -25.45 31.04
CA GLU A 26 -8.76 -24.40 31.58
C GLU A 26 -7.69 -23.80 30.65
N SER A 27 -8.09 -22.94 29.69
CA SER A 27 -7.16 -21.94 29.16
C SER A 27 -7.87 -20.70 28.61
N CYS A 28 -7.53 -19.53 29.18
CA CYS A 28 -7.86 -18.16 28.76
C CYS A 28 -9.33 -17.71 28.93
N SER A 29 -9.72 -17.28 30.14
CA SER A 29 -11.10 -16.90 30.50
C SER A 29 -11.69 -15.67 29.79
N ASP A 30 -10.90 -14.96 28.97
CA ASP A 30 -11.26 -13.62 28.49
C ASP A 30 -11.39 -13.53 26.96
N LEU A 31 -11.30 -14.64 26.21
CA LEU A 31 -11.60 -14.64 24.78
C LEU A 31 -13.09 -14.89 24.53
N TYR A 32 -13.70 -14.06 23.69
CA TYR A 32 -15.11 -14.15 23.34
C TYR A 32 -15.29 -14.56 21.88
N TYR A 33 -15.93 -15.71 21.68
CA TYR A 33 -16.25 -16.28 20.37
C TYR A 33 -17.76 -16.28 20.11
N GLN A 34 -18.14 -16.04 18.85
CA GLN A 34 -19.50 -16.24 18.36
C GLN A 34 -19.44 -16.96 17.01
N ASP A 35 -20.21 -18.04 16.86
CA ASP A 35 -20.21 -18.87 15.64
C ASP A 35 -18.80 -19.32 15.21
N ASN A 36 -17.96 -19.67 16.18
CA ASN A 36 -16.53 -20.00 16.03
C ASN A 36 -15.61 -18.85 15.55
N ASN A 37 -16.12 -17.62 15.45
CA ASN A 37 -15.31 -16.45 15.14
C ASN A 37 -14.91 -15.72 16.43
N LEU A 38 -13.63 -15.39 16.56
CA LEU A 38 -13.13 -14.56 17.66
C LEU A 38 -13.59 -13.11 17.45
N LEU A 39 -14.43 -12.60 18.34
CA LEU A 39 -14.97 -11.25 18.23
C LEU A 39 -14.26 -10.25 19.14
N SER A 40 -13.86 -10.67 20.34
CA SER A 40 -13.15 -9.80 21.28
C SER A 40 -12.36 -10.58 22.32
N GLY A 41 -11.45 -9.90 23.03
CA GLY A 41 -10.83 -10.44 24.23
C GLY A 41 -9.92 -9.42 24.91
N SER A 42 -9.48 -9.72 26.13
CA SER A 42 -8.44 -8.89 26.79
C SER A 42 -7.14 -8.92 25.96
N LEU A 43 -6.36 -7.85 26.02
CA LEU A 43 -5.10 -7.77 25.26
C LEU A 43 -4.16 -8.92 25.64
N GLU A 44 -4.07 -9.23 26.95
CA GLU A 44 -3.28 -10.32 27.49
C GLU A 44 -3.75 -11.68 26.95
N ALA A 45 -5.06 -11.92 26.88
CA ALA A 45 -5.62 -13.15 26.31
C ALA A 45 -5.30 -13.31 24.83
N LEU A 46 -5.37 -12.23 24.06
CA LEU A 46 -5.02 -12.24 22.63
C LEU A 46 -3.51 -12.46 22.42
N ILE A 47 -2.66 -11.88 23.27
CA ILE A 47 -1.21 -12.15 23.24
C ILE A 47 -0.94 -13.62 23.56
N GLN A 48 -1.60 -14.19 24.56
CA GLN A 48 -1.47 -15.62 24.86
C GLN A 48 -1.93 -16.49 23.68
N HIS A 49 -3.03 -16.11 23.01
CA HIS A 49 -3.54 -16.81 21.84
C HIS A 49 -2.62 -16.73 20.61
N LEU A 50 -1.74 -15.71 20.54
CA LEU A 50 -0.68 -15.61 19.52
C LEU A 50 0.48 -16.58 19.79
N VAL A 51 0.72 -17.00 21.03
CA VAL A 51 1.87 -17.85 21.36
C VAL A 51 1.52 -19.34 21.18
N PRO A 52 2.22 -20.06 20.29
CA PRO A 52 1.95 -21.48 20.08
C PRO A 52 2.38 -22.33 21.28
N ASN A 53 1.66 -23.41 21.54
CA ASN A 53 1.98 -24.39 22.58
C ASN A 53 2.15 -25.81 21.97
N VAL A 54 2.20 -26.87 22.79
CA VAL A 54 2.41 -28.25 22.30
C VAL A 54 1.32 -28.68 21.30
N ASP A 55 0.05 -28.36 21.57
CA ASP A 55 -1.10 -28.88 20.83
C ASP A 55 -1.73 -27.84 19.90
N TYR A 56 -1.36 -26.56 20.04
CA TYR A 56 -1.94 -25.45 19.31
C TYR A 56 -0.91 -24.66 18.50
N TYR A 57 -1.34 -24.14 17.36
CA TYR A 57 -0.65 -23.12 16.58
C TYR A 57 -1.73 -22.15 16.06
N PRO A 58 -1.57 -20.82 16.23
CA PRO A 58 -2.55 -19.87 15.73
C PRO A 58 -2.67 -19.94 14.22
N ASP A 59 -3.87 -19.80 13.71
CA ASP A 59 -4.05 -19.77 12.25
C ASP A 59 -3.40 -18.51 11.65
N ARG A 60 -3.00 -18.59 10.39
CA ARG A 60 -2.29 -17.50 9.70
C ARG A 60 -3.11 -16.22 9.61
N THR A 61 -4.43 -16.33 9.52
CA THR A 61 -5.33 -15.17 9.46
C THR A 61 -5.33 -14.45 10.80
N TYR A 62 -5.39 -15.18 11.92
CA TYR A 62 -5.22 -14.61 13.26
C TYR A 62 -3.86 -13.95 13.43
N ILE A 63 -2.75 -14.63 13.08
CA ILE A 63 -1.39 -14.09 13.19
C ILE A 63 -1.30 -12.77 12.42
N PHE A 64 -1.70 -12.76 11.15
CA PHE A 64 -1.67 -11.55 10.34
C PHE A 64 -2.55 -10.44 10.93
N THR A 65 -3.79 -10.76 11.30
CA THR A 65 -4.78 -9.81 11.84
C THR A 65 -4.30 -9.17 13.13
N PHE A 66 -3.87 -9.98 14.08
CA PHE A 66 -3.43 -9.50 15.38
C PHE A 66 -2.11 -8.75 15.28
N LEU A 67 -1.11 -9.27 14.55
CA LEU A 67 0.15 -8.55 14.35
C LEU A 67 -0.09 -7.22 13.61
N LEU A 68 -0.95 -7.17 12.59
CA LEU A 68 -1.29 -5.95 11.85
C LEU A 68 -1.89 -4.88 12.79
N SER A 69 -2.99 -5.25 13.46
CA SER A 69 -3.90 -4.30 14.10
C SER A 69 -3.54 -4.00 15.55
N SER A 70 -2.78 -4.88 16.23
CA SER A 70 -2.24 -4.61 17.58
C SER A 70 -1.41 -3.33 17.65
N ARG A 71 -0.86 -2.84 16.53
CA ARG A 71 -0.18 -1.54 16.42
C ARG A 71 -1.04 -0.34 16.81
N LEU A 72 -2.36 -0.50 16.86
CA LEU A 72 -3.30 0.51 17.36
C LEU A 72 -3.39 0.54 18.89
N LEU A 73 -2.80 -0.44 19.58
CA LEU A 73 -2.94 -0.65 21.03
C LEU A 73 -1.59 -0.74 21.75
N ILE A 74 -0.60 -1.39 21.15
CA ILE A 74 0.69 -1.71 21.76
C ILE A 74 1.82 -1.55 20.73
N HIS A 75 2.98 -1.06 21.17
CA HIS A 75 4.14 -0.95 20.29
C HIS A 75 4.69 -2.33 19.90
N PRO A 76 5.09 -2.59 18.64
CA PRO A 76 5.57 -3.91 18.21
C PRO A 76 6.70 -4.48 19.07
N SER A 77 7.65 -3.64 19.50
CA SER A 77 8.75 -4.08 20.38
C SER A 77 8.25 -4.54 21.76
N GLU A 78 7.21 -3.90 22.28
CA GLU A 78 6.59 -4.27 23.56
C GLU A 78 5.76 -5.55 23.39
N LEU A 79 4.99 -5.67 22.30
CA LEU A 79 4.27 -6.88 21.96
C LEU A 79 5.23 -8.08 21.87
N MET A 80 6.35 -7.92 21.16
CA MET A 80 7.38 -8.95 21.06
C MET A 80 7.91 -9.31 22.44
N ALA A 81 8.25 -8.34 23.29
CA ALA A 81 8.71 -8.62 24.65
C ALA A 81 7.70 -9.45 25.46
N ARG A 82 6.40 -9.15 25.36
CA ARG A 82 5.33 -9.92 26.01
C ARG A 82 5.20 -11.33 25.43
N VAL A 83 5.28 -11.49 24.10
CA VAL A 83 5.32 -12.80 23.44
C VAL A 83 6.52 -13.62 23.93
N CYS A 84 7.71 -13.02 23.96
CA CYS A 84 8.93 -13.66 24.47
C CYS A 84 8.76 -14.11 25.92
N HIS A 85 8.15 -13.27 26.77
CA HIS A 85 7.86 -13.61 28.16
C HIS A 85 6.93 -14.83 28.27
N VAL A 86 5.83 -14.84 27.51
CA VAL A 86 4.90 -15.99 27.49
C VAL A 86 5.59 -17.27 27.01
N CYS A 87 6.45 -17.18 25.99
CA CYS A 87 7.27 -18.32 25.54
C CYS A 87 8.17 -18.87 26.66
N VAL A 88 8.78 -18.00 27.47
CA VAL A 88 9.65 -18.41 28.59
C VAL A 88 8.84 -19.03 29.72
N GLU A 89 7.70 -18.45 30.08
CA GLU A 89 6.85 -18.99 31.14
C GLU A 89 6.26 -20.36 30.75
N GLN A 90 5.86 -20.56 29.50
CA GLN A 90 5.44 -21.88 29.00
C GLN A 90 6.57 -22.91 29.04
N GLN A 91 7.84 -22.49 28.97
CA GLN A 91 8.99 -23.37 29.18
C GLN A 91 9.26 -23.66 30.66
N ARG A 92 8.96 -22.72 31.57
CA ARG A 92 9.24 -22.78 33.02
C ARG A 92 8.15 -23.44 33.87
N LEU A 93 6.89 -23.38 33.46
CA LEU A 93 5.77 -24.09 34.12
C LEU A 93 5.90 -25.62 34.09
N ASN A 94 6.97 -26.12 33.46
CA ASN A 94 7.40 -27.49 33.51
C ASN A 94 8.42 -27.67 34.65
N GLU A 95 8.00 -28.38 35.71
CA GLU A 95 8.76 -28.74 36.91
C GLU A 95 10.21 -29.26 36.66
N PRO A 96 11.08 -29.21 37.70
CA PRO A 96 12.45 -29.74 37.65
C PRO A 96 12.47 -31.26 37.45
N GLY A 97 12.38 -31.66 36.19
CA GLY A 97 12.33 -33.05 35.75
C GLY A 97 11.92 -33.22 34.28
N LEU A 98 11.53 -32.15 33.59
CA LEU A 98 10.86 -32.29 32.30
C LEU A 98 11.78 -32.60 31.10
N ASP A 99 11.41 -33.71 30.49
CA ASP A 99 11.73 -34.26 29.19
C ASP A 99 12.13 -33.23 28.11
N LYS A 100 13.37 -33.32 27.61
CA LYS A 100 13.86 -32.60 26.43
C LYS A 100 12.92 -32.74 25.22
N SER A 101 12.01 -33.72 25.21
CA SER A 101 11.01 -33.93 24.16
C SER A 101 9.99 -32.80 24.00
N GLN A 102 9.53 -32.13 25.07
CA GLN A 102 8.49 -31.10 24.94
C GLN A 102 9.04 -29.77 24.41
N VAL A 103 10.21 -29.34 24.90
CA VAL A 103 10.92 -28.17 24.35
C VAL A 103 11.19 -28.35 22.87
N ARG A 104 11.55 -29.58 22.44
CA ARG A 104 11.71 -29.93 21.02
C ARG A 104 10.41 -29.85 20.20
N LYS A 105 9.23 -29.96 20.80
CA LYS A 105 7.93 -29.84 20.10
C LYS A 105 7.49 -28.39 19.93
N ILE A 106 7.80 -27.51 20.89
CA ILE A 106 7.37 -26.10 20.88
C ILE A 106 8.34 -25.22 20.08
N ALA A 107 9.65 -25.48 20.17
CA ALA A 107 10.69 -24.69 19.49
C ALA A 107 10.42 -24.47 17.97
N PRO A 108 10.07 -25.50 17.16
CA PRO A 108 9.75 -25.30 15.75
C PRO A 108 8.58 -24.34 15.52
N LYS A 109 7.56 -24.38 16.38
CA LYS A 109 6.39 -23.50 16.29
C LYS A 109 6.72 -22.06 16.61
N ILE A 110 7.54 -21.82 17.65
CA ILE A 110 8.01 -20.45 17.95
C ILE A 110 8.85 -19.91 16.78
N LEU A 111 9.76 -20.73 16.23
CA LEU A 111 10.55 -20.33 15.05
C LEU A 111 9.66 -20.03 13.84
N GLN A 112 8.58 -20.78 13.64
CA GLN A 112 7.60 -20.50 12.59
C GLN A 112 6.92 -19.14 12.82
N LEU A 113 6.43 -18.85 14.04
CA LEU A 113 5.84 -17.55 14.36
C LEU A 113 6.82 -16.38 14.12
N LEU A 114 8.08 -16.53 14.55
CA LEU A 114 9.13 -15.53 14.31
C LEU A 114 9.42 -15.37 12.81
N THR A 115 9.39 -16.45 12.04
CA THR A 115 9.53 -16.41 10.58
C THR A 115 8.39 -15.62 9.97
N GLU A 116 7.14 -15.93 10.32
CA GLU A 116 5.96 -15.24 9.80
C GLU A 116 5.99 -13.73 10.14
N TRP A 117 6.40 -13.37 11.35
CA TRP A 117 6.53 -11.96 11.74
C TRP A 117 7.66 -11.24 10.96
N THR A 118 8.86 -11.82 10.91
CA THR A 118 10.00 -11.23 10.18
C THR A 118 9.78 -11.14 8.68
N GLU A 119 8.98 -12.05 8.12
CA GLU A 119 8.65 -12.03 6.70
C GLU A 119 7.56 -11.03 6.33
N THR A 120 6.55 -10.90 7.19
CA THR A 120 5.36 -10.07 6.95
C THR A 120 5.59 -8.60 7.32
N PHE A 121 6.28 -8.35 8.44
CA PHE A 121 6.51 -7.00 8.99
C PHE A 121 8.02 -6.75 9.22
N PRO A 122 8.85 -6.80 8.18
CA PRO A 122 10.30 -6.64 8.33
C PRO A 122 10.69 -5.28 8.92
N TYR A 123 9.90 -4.22 8.70
CA TYR A 123 10.21 -2.88 9.21
C TYR A 123 10.17 -2.78 10.73
N ASP A 124 9.39 -3.61 11.43
CA ASP A 124 9.37 -3.63 12.90
C ASP A 124 10.79 -3.87 13.46
N PHE A 125 11.62 -4.63 12.73
CA PHE A 125 12.98 -5.00 13.13
C PHE A 125 14.04 -3.95 12.80
N ARG A 126 13.65 -2.76 12.32
CA ARG A 126 14.52 -1.57 12.34
C ARG A 126 14.66 -0.99 13.75
N ASP A 127 13.70 -1.26 14.63
CA ASP A 127 13.77 -0.91 16.06
C ASP A 127 14.77 -1.84 16.77
N GLU A 128 15.71 -1.25 17.51
CA GLU A 128 16.77 -2.00 18.19
C GLU A 128 16.24 -2.91 19.30
N ARG A 129 15.15 -2.51 19.98
CA ARG A 129 14.49 -3.33 21.02
C ARG A 129 13.82 -4.53 20.38
N MET A 130 13.16 -4.35 19.24
CA MET A 130 12.56 -5.44 18.46
C MET A 130 13.63 -6.45 18.02
N MET A 131 14.73 -5.97 17.45
CA MET A 131 15.85 -6.80 17.02
C MET A 131 16.53 -7.52 18.19
N ARG A 132 16.66 -6.88 19.36
CA ARG A 132 17.19 -7.49 20.58
C ARG A 132 16.30 -8.63 21.06
N ASN A 133 14.99 -8.39 21.18
CA ASN A 133 14.04 -9.41 21.62
C ASN A 133 14.06 -10.64 20.69
N LEU A 134 14.16 -10.43 19.37
CA LEU A 134 14.32 -11.52 18.40
C LEU A 134 15.59 -12.34 18.68
N LYS A 135 16.74 -11.68 18.87
CA LYS A 135 18.02 -12.35 19.14
C LYS A 135 18.00 -13.11 20.46
N ASP A 136 17.42 -12.53 21.51
CA ASP A 136 17.35 -13.15 22.83
C ASP A 136 16.49 -14.41 22.80
N THR A 137 15.30 -14.35 22.17
CA THR A 137 14.43 -15.53 22.00
C THR A 137 15.06 -16.57 21.09
N ALA A 138 15.69 -16.14 20.00
CA ALA A 138 16.39 -17.06 19.11
C ALA A 138 17.54 -17.78 19.84
N HIS A 139 18.31 -17.07 20.67
CA HIS A 139 19.38 -17.67 21.47
C HIS A 139 18.83 -18.73 22.43
N GLN A 140 17.75 -18.43 23.15
CA GLN A 140 17.10 -19.38 24.07
C GLN A 140 16.65 -20.68 23.37
N ILE A 141 16.10 -20.59 22.16
CA ILE A 141 15.66 -21.76 21.38
C ILE A 141 16.85 -22.63 20.92
N THR A 142 18.01 -22.02 20.67
CA THR A 142 19.18 -22.73 20.11
C THR A 142 20.04 -23.47 21.13
N ASN A 143 19.69 -23.45 22.42
CA ASN A 143 20.47 -24.07 23.49
C ASN A 143 20.55 -25.60 23.33
N GLY A 144 21.58 -26.07 22.63
CA GLY A 144 21.95 -27.49 22.50
C GLY A 144 21.50 -28.21 21.22
N ASP A 145 20.89 -27.52 20.24
CA ASP A 145 20.41 -28.12 18.98
C ASP A 145 20.95 -27.38 17.73
N GLU A 146 21.73 -28.10 16.91
CA GLU A 146 22.36 -27.54 15.71
C GLU A 146 21.33 -27.20 14.61
N MET A 147 20.22 -27.94 14.54
CA MET A 147 19.17 -27.71 13.53
C MET A 147 18.49 -26.36 13.77
N TYR A 148 18.11 -26.06 15.02
CA TYR A 148 17.49 -24.77 15.36
C TYR A 148 18.45 -23.61 15.17
N ARG A 149 19.76 -23.80 15.40
CA ARG A 149 20.77 -22.78 15.11
C ARG A 149 20.81 -22.41 13.63
N LYS A 150 20.76 -23.41 12.73
CA LYS A 150 20.71 -23.17 11.27
C LYS A 150 19.43 -22.43 10.87
N ASN A 151 18.28 -22.80 11.41
CA ASN A 151 17.00 -22.13 11.13
C ASN A 151 17.01 -20.65 11.58
N VAL A 152 17.47 -20.38 12.80
CA VAL A 152 17.63 -19.01 13.31
C VAL A 152 18.56 -18.19 12.42
N GLN A 153 19.71 -18.77 12.03
CA GLN A 153 20.65 -18.08 11.14
C GLN A 153 19.99 -17.74 9.80
N GLN A 154 19.18 -18.64 9.25
CA GLN A 154 18.43 -18.41 8.00
C GLN A 154 17.41 -17.28 8.15
N ILE A 155 16.62 -17.27 9.24
CA ILE A 155 15.65 -16.20 9.54
C ILE A 155 16.35 -14.85 9.62
N MET A 156 17.44 -14.76 10.41
CA MET A 156 18.23 -13.54 10.56
C MET A 156 18.82 -13.07 9.22
N GLN A 157 19.37 -14.00 8.43
CA GLN A 157 19.95 -13.70 7.13
C GLN A 157 18.90 -13.18 6.14
N ASN A 158 17.71 -13.78 6.11
CA ASN A 158 16.59 -13.35 5.27
C ASN A 158 16.09 -11.96 5.68
N LEU A 159 15.93 -11.72 6.99
CA LEU A 159 15.52 -10.43 7.53
C LEU A 159 16.49 -9.32 7.16
N ILE A 160 17.80 -9.54 7.36
CA ILE A 160 18.84 -8.55 7.01
C ILE A 160 18.81 -8.25 5.51
N ARG A 161 18.65 -9.27 4.65
CA ARG A 161 18.53 -9.07 3.19
C ARG A 161 17.30 -8.23 2.83
N LYS A 162 16.14 -8.52 3.43
CA LYS A 162 14.91 -7.73 3.24
C LYS A 162 15.12 -6.28 3.68
N LEU A 163 15.64 -6.05 4.88
CA LEU A 163 15.91 -4.71 5.40
C LEU A 163 16.89 -3.92 4.51
N ALA A 164 17.95 -4.57 4.01
CA ALA A 164 18.89 -3.95 3.08
C ALA A 164 18.22 -3.56 1.75
N ALA A 165 17.38 -4.43 1.18
CA ALA A 165 16.62 -4.14 -0.03
C ALA A 165 15.67 -2.95 0.16
N LEU A 166 14.99 -2.86 1.31
CA LEU A 166 14.12 -1.74 1.65
C LEU A 166 14.91 -0.43 1.73
N THR A 167 16.08 -0.42 2.37
CA THR A 167 16.95 0.76 2.45
C THR A 167 17.49 1.19 1.07
N GLN A 168 17.92 0.24 0.25
CA GLN A 168 18.39 0.54 -1.11
C GLN A 168 17.29 1.16 -1.98
N TYR A 169 16.05 0.70 -1.82
CA TYR A 169 14.91 1.25 -2.53
C TYR A 169 14.57 2.68 -2.06
N GLU A 170 14.59 2.95 -0.76
CA GLU A 170 14.40 4.31 -0.21
C GLU A 170 15.46 5.29 -0.75
N GLU A 171 16.72 4.85 -0.86
CA GLU A 171 17.80 5.62 -1.49
C GLU A 171 17.57 5.84 -2.99
N LEU A 172 17.07 4.83 -3.71
CA LEU A 172 16.75 4.93 -5.14
C LEU A 172 15.68 6.00 -5.39
N ILE A 173 14.59 5.99 -4.61
CA ILE A 173 13.53 7.01 -4.71
C ILE A 173 14.09 8.40 -4.44
N THR A 174 14.94 8.54 -3.42
CA THR A 174 15.60 9.82 -3.11
C THR A 174 16.46 10.32 -4.28
N LYS A 175 17.23 9.44 -4.91
CA LYS A 175 18.05 9.76 -6.10
C LYS A 175 17.19 10.17 -7.30
N ILE A 176 16.09 9.47 -7.56
CA ILE A 176 15.15 9.80 -8.65
C ILE A 176 14.55 11.20 -8.42
N ASN A 177 14.12 11.50 -7.20
CA ASN A 177 13.54 12.80 -6.85
C ASN A 177 14.55 13.94 -6.99
N ALA A 178 15.81 13.71 -6.58
CA ALA A 178 16.90 14.67 -6.79
C ALA A 178 17.14 14.94 -8.29
N GLN A 179 17.24 13.88 -9.11
CA GLN A 179 17.42 14.01 -10.57
C GLN A 179 16.25 14.74 -11.25
N SER A 180 15.02 14.49 -10.82
CA SER A 180 13.84 15.21 -11.30
C SER A 180 13.94 16.71 -10.97
N THR A 181 14.41 17.04 -9.77
CA THR A 181 14.60 18.43 -9.32
C THR A 181 15.68 19.13 -10.13
N ASP A 182 16.81 18.46 -10.38
CA ASP A 182 17.89 18.99 -11.22
C ASP A 182 17.39 19.27 -12.64
N ARG A 183 16.64 18.34 -13.25
CA ARG A 183 16.04 18.55 -14.58
C ARG A 183 15.06 19.73 -14.62
N MET A 184 14.36 20.00 -13.52
CA MET A 184 13.51 21.19 -13.39
C MET A 184 14.30 22.49 -13.52
N THR A 185 15.45 22.57 -12.85
CA THR A 185 16.29 23.77 -12.90
C THR A 185 16.82 24.03 -14.32
N VAL A 186 17.15 22.96 -15.04
CA VAL A 186 17.54 23.02 -16.46
C VAL A 186 16.38 23.46 -17.36
N LEU A 187 15.14 23.01 -17.08
CA LEU A 187 13.99 23.41 -17.88
C LEU A 187 13.74 24.93 -17.83
N LYS A 188 13.98 25.58 -16.69
CA LYS A 188 13.85 27.05 -16.56
C LYS A 188 14.83 27.84 -17.44
N THR A 189 15.92 27.22 -17.89
CA THR A 189 16.99 27.90 -18.65
C THR A 189 16.96 27.62 -20.15
N LYS A 190 16.18 26.64 -20.63
CA LYS A 190 16.13 26.23 -22.04
C LYS A 190 14.88 26.72 -22.78
N PRO A 191 14.98 27.09 -24.07
CA PRO A 191 13.82 27.41 -24.90
C PRO A 191 12.85 26.23 -25.03
N GLN A 192 11.54 26.50 -24.99
CA GLN A 192 10.47 25.50 -25.12
C GLN A 192 10.55 24.66 -26.42
N SER A 193 11.16 25.18 -27.48
CA SER A 193 11.27 24.50 -28.80
C SER A 193 12.25 23.31 -28.84
N ILE A 194 13.08 23.12 -27.81
CA ILE A 194 14.12 22.07 -27.75
C ILE A 194 13.75 20.95 -26.74
N GLN A 195 12.58 21.07 -26.10
CA GLN A 195 12.14 20.11 -25.08
C GLN A 195 11.62 18.83 -25.74
N ARG A 196 12.11 17.68 -25.27
CA ARG A 196 11.61 16.35 -25.68
C ARG A 196 10.34 16.07 -24.90
N ASP A 197 9.31 15.63 -25.60
CA ASP A 197 8.03 15.18 -25.03
C ASP A 197 7.95 13.64 -24.98
N ILE A 198 6.98 13.09 -24.26
CA ILE A 198 6.83 11.63 -24.12
C ILE A 198 6.62 10.92 -25.46
N ILE A 199 5.91 11.53 -26.42
CA ILE A 199 5.64 10.95 -27.73
C ILE A 199 6.94 10.80 -28.54
N THR A 200 7.88 11.74 -28.40
CA THR A 200 9.21 11.62 -29.03
C THR A 200 10.07 10.53 -28.39
N VAL A 201 9.82 10.20 -27.12
CA VAL A 201 10.52 9.12 -26.42
C VAL A 201 9.94 7.77 -26.83
N CYS A 202 8.61 7.66 -26.82
CA CYS A 202 7.82 6.51 -27.23
C CYS A 202 6.47 6.95 -27.80
N SER A 203 6.24 6.68 -29.09
CA SER A 203 4.98 7.00 -29.77
C SER A 203 3.89 5.95 -29.59
N ASP A 204 4.22 4.80 -29.00
CA ASP A 204 3.25 3.73 -28.72
C ASP A 204 2.64 3.89 -27.31
N PRO A 205 1.34 4.17 -27.18
CA PRO A 205 0.69 4.36 -25.89
C PRO A 205 0.63 3.06 -25.07
N TYR A 206 0.58 1.90 -25.73
CA TYR A 206 0.53 0.61 -25.05
C TYR A 206 1.83 0.33 -24.30
N THR A 207 2.97 0.56 -24.93
CA THR A 207 4.29 0.45 -24.29
C THR A 207 4.40 1.40 -23.09
N VAL A 208 3.91 2.64 -23.18
CA VAL A 208 3.92 3.56 -22.01
C VAL A 208 3.06 3.03 -20.86
N ALA A 209 1.86 2.51 -21.13
CA ALA A 209 1.01 1.91 -20.09
C ALA A 209 1.68 0.70 -19.41
N GLN A 210 2.43 -0.11 -20.16
CA GLN A 210 3.22 -1.21 -19.62
C GLN A 210 4.36 -0.72 -18.71
N GLN A 211 5.06 0.34 -19.11
CA GLN A 211 6.12 0.94 -18.28
C GLN A 211 5.55 1.62 -17.02
N LEU A 212 4.39 2.27 -17.10
CA LEU A 212 3.68 2.75 -15.92
C LEU A 212 3.35 1.59 -14.98
N THR A 213 2.88 0.47 -15.52
CA THR A 213 2.57 -0.73 -14.73
C THR A 213 3.82 -1.31 -14.04
N HIS A 214 4.99 -1.28 -14.69
CA HIS A 214 6.26 -1.62 -14.02
C HIS A 214 6.55 -0.73 -12.81
N ILE A 215 6.41 0.60 -12.97
CA ILE A 215 6.64 1.56 -11.89
C ILE A 215 5.66 1.31 -10.74
N GLU A 216 4.38 1.10 -11.05
CA GLU A 216 3.35 0.86 -10.03
C GLU A 216 3.63 -0.44 -9.25
N LEU A 217 3.88 -1.57 -9.94
CA LEU A 217 4.15 -2.86 -9.28
C LEU A 217 5.45 -2.85 -8.46
N GLU A 218 6.51 -2.20 -8.97
CA GLU A 218 7.74 -2.00 -8.20
C GLU A 218 7.44 -1.24 -6.92
N ARG A 219 6.79 -0.07 -7.00
CA ARG A 219 6.47 0.76 -5.83
C ARG A 219 5.57 0.03 -4.82
N LEU A 220 4.53 -0.65 -5.30
CA LEU A 220 3.62 -1.43 -4.47
C LEU A 220 4.34 -2.53 -3.69
N SER A 221 5.31 -3.21 -4.30
CA SER A 221 6.02 -4.34 -3.67
C SER A 221 6.70 -3.96 -2.35
N TYR A 222 7.16 -2.71 -2.23
CA TYR A 222 7.83 -2.15 -1.06
C TYR A 222 6.89 -1.61 0.02
N ILE A 223 5.58 -1.49 -0.24
CA ILE A 223 4.61 -1.02 0.76
C ILE A 223 4.34 -2.13 1.78
N GLY A 224 4.69 -1.91 3.04
CA GLY A 224 4.37 -2.82 4.14
C GLY A 224 2.88 -2.79 4.55
N PRO A 225 2.28 -3.91 4.98
CA PRO A 225 0.90 -3.93 5.48
C PRO A 225 0.70 -2.99 6.68
N GLU A 226 1.71 -2.84 7.53
CA GLU A 226 1.74 -1.91 8.64
C GLU A 226 1.59 -0.45 8.20
N GLU A 227 2.02 -0.07 7.00
CA GLU A 227 1.94 1.33 6.54
C GLU A 227 0.51 1.82 6.46
N PHE A 228 -0.44 0.93 6.14
CA PHE A 228 -1.87 1.26 6.11
C PHE A 228 -2.38 1.59 7.50
N VAL A 229 -2.07 0.78 8.52
CA VAL A 229 -2.53 1.05 9.89
C VAL A 229 -1.80 2.24 10.50
N GLN A 230 -0.49 2.37 10.24
CA GLN A 230 0.32 3.47 10.75
C GLN A 230 -0.08 4.84 10.19
N ALA A 231 -0.61 4.89 8.97
CA ALA A 231 -1.13 6.12 8.37
C ALA A 231 -2.27 6.76 9.20
N PHE A 232 -2.93 5.99 10.07
CA PHE A 232 -4.11 6.44 10.84
C PHE A 232 -3.84 6.61 12.33
N VAL A 233 -2.65 6.26 12.82
CA VAL A 233 -2.29 6.50 14.22
C VAL A 233 -2.19 8.02 14.41
N GLN A 234 -3.20 8.60 15.08
CA GLN A 234 -3.32 10.03 15.32
C GLN A 234 -2.04 10.56 15.96
N LYS A 235 -1.48 11.64 15.39
CA LYS A 235 -0.60 12.52 16.16
C LYS A 235 -1.51 13.34 17.06
N ASP A 236 -1.48 13.08 18.36
CA ASP A 236 -2.16 13.94 19.33
C ASP A 236 -1.56 15.36 19.22
N PRO A 237 -2.34 16.40 18.86
CA PRO A 237 -1.84 17.76 18.73
C PRO A 237 -1.39 18.39 20.06
N LEU A 238 -1.77 17.80 21.20
CA LEU A 238 -1.48 18.31 22.55
C LEU A 238 -0.26 17.66 23.21
N ASP A 239 0.35 16.64 22.58
CA ASP A 239 1.51 15.96 23.15
C ASP A 239 2.79 16.76 22.86
N ASN A 240 3.02 17.79 23.70
CA ASN A 240 4.28 18.56 23.75
C ASN A 240 5.46 17.74 24.33
N ASN A 241 5.25 16.46 24.68
CA ASN A 241 6.36 15.55 24.91
C ASN A 241 6.84 15.03 23.55
N GLU A 242 8.08 15.34 23.20
CA GLU A 242 8.82 14.66 22.12
C GLU A 242 9.01 13.13 22.34
N ASN A 243 8.27 12.50 23.26
CA ASN A 243 8.52 11.14 23.75
C ASN A 243 7.33 10.17 23.76
N CYS A 244 6.29 10.41 22.97
CA CYS A 244 5.36 9.35 22.58
C CYS A 244 5.19 9.40 21.05
N TYR A 245 5.67 8.36 20.35
CA TYR A 245 5.49 8.12 18.90
C TYR A 245 6.38 8.91 17.90
N SER A 246 7.39 9.66 18.35
CA SER A 246 8.32 10.41 17.49
C SER A 246 9.40 9.55 16.80
N ASP A 247 9.76 8.41 17.40
CA ASP A 247 10.95 7.63 17.00
C ASP A 247 10.67 6.48 16.01
N ARG A 248 9.44 6.44 15.44
CA ARG A 248 9.21 5.62 14.26
C ARG A 248 10.08 6.20 13.16
N LYS A 249 11.13 5.50 12.72
CA LYS A 249 11.63 5.63 11.34
C LYS A 249 10.46 5.28 10.43
N LYS A 250 9.60 6.28 10.17
CA LYS A 250 8.37 6.14 9.40
C LYS A 250 8.75 5.52 8.07
N THR A 251 8.16 4.38 7.78
CA THR A 251 8.12 3.86 6.42
C THR A 251 7.40 4.91 5.59
N ARG A 252 8.01 5.34 4.48
CA ARG A 252 7.48 6.40 3.63
C ARG A 252 7.05 5.87 2.27
N ASN A 253 6.92 4.55 2.08
CA ASN A 253 6.62 4.01 0.76
C ASN A 253 5.18 4.29 0.36
N LEU A 254 4.24 4.20 1.31
CA LEU A 254 2.85 4.57 1.06
C LEU A 254 2.72 6.06 0.70
N GLU A 255 3.42 6.94 1.43
CA GLU A 255 3.50 8.38 1.15
C GLU A 255 4.12 8.62 -0.24
N ALA A 256 5.27 8.01 -0.53
CA ALA A 256 5.96 8.12 -1.81
C ALA A 256 5.13 7.57 -2.99
N TYR A 257 4.24 6.60 -2.74
CA TYR A 257 3.31 6.07 -3.74
C TYR A 257 2.17 7.06 -4.04
N VAL A 258 1.66 7.76 -3.02
CA VAL A 258 0.72 8.87 -3.21
C VAL A 258 1.40 10.05 -3.93
N GLU A 259 2.64 10.37 -3.58
CA GLU A 259 3.43 11.39 -4.29
C GLU A 259 3.64 11.01 -5.76
N TRP A 260 3.86 9.73 -6.06
CA TRP A 260 3.96 9.22 -7.42
C TRP A 260 2.66 9.44 -8.22
N PHE A 261 1.50 9.12 -7.64
CA PHE A 261 0.20 9.42 -8.27
C PHE A 261 0.06 10.90 -8.64
N ASN A 262 0.40 11.79 -7.70
CA ASN A 262 0.35 13.23 -7.94
C ASN A 262 1.33 13.64 -9.04
N ARG A 263 2.58 13.16 -8.96
CA ARG A 263 3.60 13.41 -9.96
C ARG A 263 3.16 12.99 -11.36
N LEU A 264 2.56 11.81 -11.51
CA LEU A 264 2.05 11.33 -12.80
C LEU A 264 0.93 12.23 -13.32
N SER A 265 0.01 12.65 -12.45
CA SER A 265 -1.08 13.58 -12.82
C SER A 265 -0.53 14.92 -13.33
N TYR A 266 0.45 15.49 -12.62
CA TYR A 266 1.12 16.73 -13.03
C TYR A 266 1.99 16.56 -14.27
N LEU A 267 2.61 15.40 -14.47
CA LEU A 267 3.37 15.08 -15.69
C LEU A 267 2.45 15.11 -16.91
N VAL A 268 1.29 14.46 -16.84
CA VAL A 268 0.28 14.47 -17.92
C VAL A 268 -0.15 15.89 -18.25
N ALA A 269 -0.49 16.69 -17.24
CA ALA A 269 -0.86 18.09 -17.45
C ALA A 269 0.29 18.91 -18.06
N THR A 270 1.52 18.65 -17.62
CA THR A 270 2.74 19.31 -18.14
C THR A 270 2.97 18.98 -19.61
N GLU A 271 2.92 17.71 -19.98
CA GLU A 271 3.07 17.24 -21.37
C GLU A 271 2.00 17.81 -22.30
N ILE A 272 0.79 18.08 -21.80
CA ILE A 272 -0.29 18.68 -22.58
C ILE A 272 -0.14 20.21 -22.70
N CYS A 273 0.30 20.89 -21.64
CA CYS A 273 0.43 22.35 -21.62
C CYS A 273 1.75 22.86 -22.24
N MET A 274 2.80 22.05 -22.24
CA MET A 274 4.14 22.40 -22.77
C MET A 274 4.15 22.69 -24.29
N PRO A 275 3.43 21.94 -25.16
CA PRO A 275 3.50 22.17 -26.60
C PRO A 275 2.81 23.45 -27.05
N VAL A 276 3.56 24.34 -27.69
CA VAL A 276 3.07 25.61 -28.23
C VAL A 276 1.99 25.41 -29.31
N LYS A 277 2.14 24.37 -30.14
CA LYS A 277 1.23 24.12 -31.27
C LYS A 277 -0.02 23.36 -30.83
N LYS A 278 -1.19 23.98 -31.02
CA LYS A 278 -2.53 23.39 -30.75
C LYS A 278 -2.73 21.97 -31.31
N LYS A 279 -2.30 21.71 -32.55
CA LYS A 279 -2.41 20.36 -33.16
C LYS A 279 -1.57 19.32 -32.42
N HIS A 280 -0.41 19.73 -31.89
CA HIS A 280 0.43 18.82 -31.10
C HIS A 280 -0.20 18.55 -29.73
N ARG A 281 -0.74 19.58 -29.03
CA ARG A 281 -1.47 19.38 -27.77
C ARG A 281 -2.66 18.42 -27.92
N ALA A 282 -3.46 18.56 -28.98
CA ALA A 282 -4.57 17.65 -29.24
C ALA A 282 -4.10 16.19 -29.41
N ARG A 283 -2.99 15.96 -30.12
CA ARG A 283 -2.38 14.62 -30.22
C ARG A 283 -1.87 14.10 -28.88
N MET A 284 -1.32 14.96 -28.03
CA MET A 284 -0.87 14.57 -26.69
C MET A 284 -2.04 14.10 -25.81
N ILE A 285 -3.17 14.81 -25.88
CA ILE A 285 -4.40 14.40 -25.19
C ILE A 285 -4.88 13.04 -25.71
N GLU A 286 -5.00 12.87 -27.04
CA GLU A 286 -5.41 11.59 -27.63
C GLU A 286 -4.45 10.43 -27.27
N PHE A 287 -3.15 10.71 -27.22
CA PHE A 287 -2.14 9.75 -26.77
C PHE A 287 -2.39 9.30 -25.33
N PHE A 288 -2.56 10.23 -24.38
CA PHE A 288 -2.83 9.87 -22.98
C PHE A 288 -4.19 9.20 -22.76
N ILE A 289 -5.20 9.50 -23.59
CA ILE A 289 -6.47 8.76 -23.59
C ILE A 289 -6.23 7.28 -23.94
N ASP A 290 -5.39 7.00 -24.95
CA ASP A 290 -5.04 5.63 -25.32
C ASP A 290 -4.15 4.93 -24.28
N VAL A 291 -3.23 5.65 -23.62
CA VAL A 291 -2.46 5.13 -22.46
C VAL A 291 -3.41 4.75 -21.32
N ALA A 292 -4.31 5.66 -20.94
CA ALA A 292 -5.28 5.44 -19.86
C ALA A 292 -6.19 4.24 -20.14
N ARG A 293 -6.67 4.11 -21.38
CA ARG A 293 -7.45 2.95 -21.80
C ARG A 293 -6.66 1.64 -21.64
N GLU A 294 -5.38 1.63 -22.00
CA GLU A 294 -4.57 0.42 -21.79
C GLU A 294 -4.29 0.16 -20.30
N CYS A 295 -4.11 1.20 -19.48
CA CYS A 295 -4.06 1.03 -18.02
C CYS A 295 -5.35 0.36 -17.49
N PHE A 296 -6.53 0.77 -17.97
CA PHE A 296 -7.80 0.08 -17.63
C PHE A 296 -7.78 -1.40 -18.03
N ASN A 297 -7.37 -1.72 -19.26
CA ASN A 297 -7.32 -3.10 -19.76
C ASN A 297 -6.38 -3.99 -18.95
N ILE A 298 -5.22 -3.45 -18.54
CA ILE A 298 -4.22 -4.16 -17.73
C ILE A 298 -4.75 -4.43 -16.30
N GLY A 299 -5.67 -3.60 -15.79
CA GLY A 299 -6.04 -3.57 -14.37
C GLY A 299 -5.22 -2.57 -13.56
N ASN A 300 -4.57 -1.61 -14.23
CA ASN A 300 -3.85 -0.51 -13.62
C ASN A 300 -4.75 0.71 -13.39
N PHE A 301 -5.59 0.65 -12.34
CA PHE A 301 -6.55 1.71 -12.05
C PHE A 301 -5.91 2.96 -11.43
N ASN A 302 -4.76 2.81 -10.75
CA ASN A 302 -4.05 3.95 -10.15
C ASN A 302 -3.50 4.91 -11.23
N SER A 303 -2.76 4.38 -12.21
CA SER A 303 -2.24 5.19 -13.32
C SER A 303 -3.36 5.73 -14.21
N LEU A 304 -4.41 4.93 -14.46
CA LEU A 304 -5.62 5.41 -15.15
C LEU A 304 -6.20 6.65 -14.47
N MET A 305 -6.42 6.58 -13.15
CA MET A 305 -6.99 7.69 -12.40
C MET A 305 -6.06 8.91 -12.38
N ALA A 306 -4.74 8.71 -12.29
CA ALA A 306 -3.76 9.79 -12.35
C ALA A 306 -3.79 10.51 -13.71
N ILE A 307 -3.90 9.74 -14.81
CA ILE A 307 -3.96 10.30 -16.16
C ILE A 307 -5.26 11.09 -16.38
N ILE A 308 -6.41 10.55 -15.94
CA ILE A 308 -7.69 11.29 -15.95
C ILE A 308 -7.58 12.56 -15.11
N SER A 309 -7.03 12.47 -13.90
CA SER A 309 -6.87 13.60 -12.99
C SER A 309 -6.01 14.71 -13.62
N GLY A 310 -4.91 14.35 -14.30
CA GLY A 310 -4.06 15.29 -15.03
C GLY A 310 -4.80 16.01 -16.17
N MET A 311 -5.63 15.30 -16.95
CA MET A 311 -6.44 15.92 -18.01
C MET A 311 -7.58 16.80 -17.47
N ASN A 312 -8.09 16.49 -16.28
CA ASN A 312 -9.16 17.25 -15.62
C ASN A 312 -8.66 18.45 -14.81
N MET A 313 -7.36 18.62 -14.63
CA MET A 313 -6.80 19.83 -14.04
C MET A 313 -7.26 21.07 -14.83
N SER A 314 -7.65 22.11 -14.10
CA SER A 314 -8.18 23.36 -14.66
C SER A 314 -7.32 23.95 -15.80
N PRO A 315 -5.97 24.03 -15.70
CA PRO A 315 -5.12 24.48 -16.80
C PRO A 315 -5.25 23.68 -18.11
N VAL A 316 -5.64 22.40 -18.04
CA VAL A 316 -5.84 21.53 -19.22
C VAL A 316 -7.29 21.60 -19.71
N SER A 317 -8.26 21.46 -18.81
CA SER A 317 -9.69 21.41 -19.16
C SER A 317 -10.23 22.74 -19.72
N ARG A 318 -9.54 23.86 -19.45
CA ARG A 318 -9.86 25.18 -20.03
C ARG A 318 -9.45 25.36 -21.49
N LEU A 319 -8.60 24.49 -22.06
CA LEU A 319 -8.07 24.63 -23.43
C LEU A 319 -9.12 24.28 -24.50
N LYS A 320 -10.25 24.99 -24.54
CA LYS A 320 -11.43 24.65 -25.33
C LYS A 320 -11.14 24.50 -26.82
N LYS A 321 -10.25 25.32 -27.38
CA LYS A 321 -9.87 25.24 -28.80
C LYS A 321 -9.04 24.00 -29.10
N THR A 322 -8.27 23.52 -28.13
CA THR A 322 -7.52 22.26 -28.22
C THR A 322 -8.48 21.07 -28.10
N TRP A 323 -9.35 21.05 -27.09
CA TRP A 323 -10.35 19.99 -26.88
C TRP A 323 -11.31 19.82 -28.07
N ALA A 324 -11.68 20.91 -28.75
CA ALA A 324 -12.48 20.84 -29.97
C ALA A 324 -11.84 20.04 -31.14
N LYS A 325 -10.54 19.69 -31.04
CA LYS A 325 -9.83 18.84 -32.00
C LYS A 325 -9.65 17.39 -31.54
N VAL A 326 -10.01 17.07 -30.30
CA VAL A 326 -9.81 15.76 -29.68
C VAL A 326 -11.07 14.92 -29.85
N LYS A 327 -10.93 13.63 -30.15
CA LYS A 327 -12.04 12.68 -30.10
C LYS A 327 -12.28 12.24 -28.64
N THR A 328 -13.24 12.87 -27.97
CA THR A 328 -13.46 12.68 -26.51
C THR A 328 -14.19 11.40 -26.15
N ALA A 329 -14.89 10.73 -27.07
CA ALA A 329 -15.75 9.58 -26.72
C ALA A 329 -15.07 8.48 -25.88
N LYS A 330 -13.78 8.20 -26.14
CA LYS A 330 -13.01 7.25 -25.31
C LYS A 330 -12.73 7.80 -23.91
N PHE A 331 -12.42 9.09 -23.81
CA PHE A 331 -12.19 9.78 -22.54
C PHE A 331 -13.46 9.81 -21.69
N ASP A 332 -14.59 10.18 -22.29
CA ASP A 332 -15.89 10.24 -21.60
C ASP A 332 -16.26 8.87 -20.97
N ILE A 333 -15.95 7.77 -21.67
CA ILE A 333 -16.13 6.40 -21.14
C ILE A 333 -15.22 6.15 -19.93
N LEU A 334 -13.94 6.52 -20.03
CA LEU A 334 -12.97 6.32 -18.94
C LEU A 334 -13.33 7.16 -17.71
N GLU A 335 -13.77 8.41 -17.90
CA GLU A 335 -14.30 9.25 -16.83
C GLU A 335 -15.50 8.60 -16.16
N HIS A 336 -16.46 8.08 -16.95
CA HIS A 336 -17.61 7.37 -16.40
C HIS A 336 -17.21 6.12 -15.58
N GLN A 337 -16.18 5.39 -15.99
CA GLN A 337 -15.69 4.24 -15.23
C GLN A 337 -15.06 4.64 -13.89
N MET A 338 -14.44 5.82 -13.81
CA MET A 338 -13.77 6.33 -12.61
C MET A 338 -14.58 7.38 -11.84
N ASP A 339 -15.86 7.54 -12.18
CA ASP A 339 -16.74 8.56 -11.61
C ASP A 339 -16.92 8.36 -10.09
N PRO A 340 -16.81 9.42 -9.27
CA PRO A 340 -16.92 9.34 -7.82
C PRO A 340 -18.35 9.13 -7.30
N SER A 341 -19.37 9.26 -8.13
CA SER A 341 -20.78 9.13 -7.71
C SER A 341 -21.07 7.74 -7.17
N SER A 342 -22.04 7.67 -6.26
CA SER A 342 -22.43 6.41 -5.60
C SER A 342 -21.23 5.66 -4.98
N ASN A 343 -20.29 6.43 -4.40
CA ASN A 343 -19.05 5.92 -3.81
C ASN A 343 -18.22 5.09 -4.80
N PHE A 344 -17.97 5.64 -6.00
CA PHE A 344 -17.18 5.00 -7.05
C PHE A 344 -17.75 3.65 -7.52
N TYR A 345 -19.07 3.55 -7.70
CA TYR A 345 -19.76 2.29 -8.02
C TYR A 345 -19.18 1.57 -9.26
N ASN A 346 -18.95 2.32 -10.35
CA ASN A 346 -18.42 1.76 -11.60
C ASN A 346 -16.99 1.24 -11.41
N TYR A 347 -16.10 2.04 -10.84
CA TYR A 347 -14.74 1.65 -10.51
C TYR A 347 -14.71 0.40 -9.62
N ARG A 348 -15.53 0.36 -8.56
CA ARG A 348 -15.58 -0.81 -7.66
C ARG A 348 -16.04 -2.07 -8.40
N THR A 349 -16.95 -1.93 -9.36
CA THR A 349 -17.38 -3.05 -10.22
C THR A 349 -16.25 -3.52 -11.13
N ALA A 350 -15.52 -2.60 -11.75
CA ALA A 350 -14.35 -2.92 -12.56
C ALA A 350 -13.21 -3.57 -11.74
N LEU A 351 -12.95 -3.06 -10.53
CA LEU A 351 -11.96 -3.62 -9.61
C LEU A 351 -12.32 -5.06 -9.20
N ARG A 352 -13.59 -5.33 -8.85
CA ARG A 352 -14.05 -6.70 -8.57
C ARG A 352 -13.88 -7.62 -9.77
N GLY A 353 -14.18 -7.13 -10.97
CA GLY A 353 -13.93 -7.87 -12.21
C GLY A 353 -12.45 -8.22 -12.38
N ALA A 354 -11.54 -7.26 -12.14
CA ALA A 354 -10.10 -7.50 -12.21
C ALA A 354 -9.61 -8.47 -11.13
N ALA A 355 -10.10 -8.36 -9.90
CA ALA A 355 -9.78 -9.29 -8.81
C ALA A 355 -10.21 -10.73 -9.14
N GLN A 356 -11.43 -10.92 -9.65
CA GLN A 356 -11.92 -12.24 -10.07
C GLN A 356 -11.08 -12.83 -11.23
N ARG A 357 -10.69 -11.96 -12.17
CA ARG A 357 -9.85 -12.33 -13.30
C ARG A 357 -8.44 -12.74 -12.84
N SER A 358 -7.92 -12.11 -11.78
CA SER A 358 -6.63 -12.46 -11.17
C SER A 358 -6.68 -13.82 -10.48
N LEU A 359 -7.76 -14.14 -9.76
CA LEU A 359 -7.95 -15.43 -9.09
C LEU A 359 -8.00 -16.62 -10.06
N THR A 360 -8.52 -16.39 -11.27
CA THR A 360 -8.69 -17.43 -12.30
C THR A 360 -7.66 -17.32 -13.43
N ALA A 361 -6.62 -16.52 -13.24
CA ALA A 361 -5.63 -16.19 -14.27
C ALA A 361 -4.81 -17.40 -14.74
N HIS A 362 -4.58 -17.47 -16.05
CA HIS A 362 -3.68 -18.45 -16.67
C HIS A 362 -2.34 -17.82 -17.07
N SER A 363 -2.21 -16.50 -16.95
CA SER A 363 -0.99 -15.74 -17.24
C SER A 363 -0.70 -14.69 -16.15
N ASN A 364 0.57 -14.29 -16.01
CA ASN A 364 0.94 -13.23 -15.07
C ASN A 364 0.31 -11.87 -15.43
N ARG A 365 -0.01 -11.62 -16.70
CA ARG A 365 -0.72 -10.40 -17.13
C ARG A 365 -2.12 -10.32 -16.53
N GLU A 366 -2.85 -11.42 -16.51
CA GLU A 366 -4.22 -11.45 -15.99
C GLU A 366 -4.27 -11.28 -14.48
N LYS A 367 -3.17 -11.60 -13.78
CA LYS A 367 -3.03 -11.44 -12.32
C LYS A 367 -2.93 -9.99 -11.86
N ILE A 368 -2.57 -9.06 -12.74
CA ILE A 368 -2.32 -7.66 -12.38
C ILE A 368 -3.63 -7.00 -11.91
N VAL A 369 -3.58 -6.49 -10.68
CA VAL A 369 -4.61 -5.64 -10.09
C VAL A 369 -3.90 -4.52 -9.33
N ILE A 370 -4.07 -3.28 -9.76
CA ILE A 370 -3.47 -2.11 -9.11
C ILE A 370 -4.63 -1.18 -8.78
N PRO A 371 -5.10 -1.17 -7.53
CA PRO A 371 -6.27 -0.39 -7.13
C PRO A 371 -5.96 1.10 -7.17
N PHE A 372 -7.00 1.94 -7.32
CA PHE A 372 -6.89 3.36 -7.01
C PHE A 372 -6.59 3.54 -5.52
N CYS A 373 -5.31 3.77 -5.21
CA CYS A 373 -4.79 3.61 -3.86
C CYS A 373 -5.34 4.63 -2.88
N SER A 374 -5.57 5.88 -3.31
CA SER A 374 -6.17 6.90 -2.44
C SER A 374 -7.57 6.51 -1.95
N LEU A 375 -8.37 5.85 -2.78
CA LEU A 375 -9.68 5.34 -2.36
C LEU A 375 -9.55 4.14 -1.42
N LEU A 376 -8.60 3.23 -1.68
CA LEU A 376 -8.31 2.12 -0.77
C LEU A 376 -7.88 2.62 0.62
N ILE A 377 -6.94 3.58 0.68
CA ILE A 377 -6.48 4.19 1.94
C ILE A 377 -7.68 4.86 2.65
N LYS A 378 -8.51 5.59 1.90
CA LYS A 378 -9.71 6.24 2.43
C LYS A 378 -10.70 5.23 3.02
N ASP A 379 -10.93 4.09 2.35
CA ASP A 379 -11.81 3.03 2.84
C ASP A 379 -11.28 2.42 4.14
N ILE A 380 -9.98 2.11 4.21
CA ILE A 380 -9.36 1.57 5.43
C ILE A 380 -9.39 2.60 6.57
N TYR A 381 -9.18 3.89 6.27
CA TYR A 381 -9.32 4.97 7.24
C TYR A 381 -10.72 5.02 7.84
N PHE A 382 -11.76 5.06 7.01
CA PHE A 382 -13.14 5.12 7.51
C PHE A 382 -13.54 3.85 8.27
N LEU A 383 -13.00 2.69 7.89
CA LEU A 383 -13.19 1.46 8.63
C LEU A 383 -12.53 1.53 10.01
N ASN A 384 -11.33 2.13 10.11
CA ASN A 384 -10.69 2.35 11.40
C ASN A 384 -11.46 3.34 12.28
N GLU A 385 -11.90 4.47 11.74
CA GLU A 385 -12.60 5.51 12.50
C GLU A 385 -14.04 5.13 12.86
N GLY A 386 -14.68 4.28 12.05
CA GLY A 386 -16.08 3.87 12.25
C GLY A 386 -16.31 2.96 13.46
N TYR A 387 -15.27 2.31 13.99
CA TYR A 387 -15.37 1.35 15.08
C TYR A 387 -14.29 1.60 16.14
N THR A 388 -14.63 1.45 17.43
CA THR A 388 -13.65 1.59 18.51
C THR A 388 -12.73 0.36 18.57
N SER A 389 -11.43 0.57 18.81
CA SER A 389 -10.46 -0.53 18.96
C SER A 389 -10.59 -1.25 20.32
N GLN A 390 -11.20 -0.59 21.31
CA GLN A 390 -11.55 -1.17 22.61
C GLN A 390 -13.06 -1.05 22.83
N LEU A 391 -13.65 -2.11 23.35
CA LEU A 391 -15.05 -2.21 23.74
C LEU A 391 -15.25 -1.65 25.17
N PRO A 392 -16.49 -1.33 25.59
CA PRO A 392 -16.76 -0.77 26.92
C PRO A 392 -16.32 -1.64 28.10
N ASN A 393 -16.19 -2.95 27.90
CA ASN A 393 -15.69 -3.91 28.89
C ASN A 393 -14.15 -3.99 28.94
N GLY A 394 -13.43 -3.12 28.20
CA GLY A 394 -11.98 -3.13 28.11
C GLY A 394 -11.40 -4.16 27.13
N HIS A 395 -12.24 -4.99 26.49
CA HIS A 395 -11.76 -5.94 25.49
C HIS A 395 -11.32 -5.22 24.21
N VAL A 396 -10.34 -5.79 23.53
CA VAL A 396 -10.00 -5.45 22.17
C VAL A 396 -11.12 -5.89 21.24
N ASN A 397 -11.57 -5.00 20.36
CA ASN A 397 -12.54 -5.31 19.32
C ASN A 397 -11.85 -6.05 18.16
N PHE A 398 -11.85 -7.37 18.22
CA PHE A 398 -11.16 -8.21 17.23
C PHE A 398 -11.94 -8.28 15.90
N GLU A 399 -13.25 -8.11 15.92
CA GLU A 399 -14.07 -8.00 14.70
C GLU A 399 -13.61 -6.81 13.83
N LYS A 400 -13.39 -5.64 14.45
CA LYS A 400 -12.79 -4.48 13.75
C LYS A 400 -11.43 -4.84 13.15
N PHE A 401 -10.58 -5.53 13.93
CA PHE A 401 -9.25 -5.91 13.48
C PHE A 401 -9.32 -6.85 12.27
N TRP A 402 -10.28 -7.76 12.26
CA TRP A 402 -10.48 -8.67 11.15
C TRP A 402 -10.89 -7.92 9.88
N GLU A 403 -11.86 -7.00 9.97
CA GLU A 403 -12.27 -6.21 8.81
C GLU A 403 -11.12 -5.34 8.24
N LEU A 404 -10.26 -4.77 9.09
CA LEU A 404 -9.03 -4.09 8.65
C LEU A 404 -8.08 -5.05 7.91
N ALA A 405 -7.80 -6.19 8.53
CA ALA A 405 -6.86 -7.17 7.99
C ALA A 405 -7.36 -7.80 6.68
N LYS A 406 -8.66 -7.97 6.50
CA LYS A 406 -9.26 -8.42 5.24
C LYS A 406 -8.93 -7.48 4.07
N GLN A 407 -9.11 -6.17 4.25
CA GLN A 407 -8.80 -5.16 3.23
C GLN A 407 -7.31 -5.14 2.88
N VAL A 408 -6.43 -5.20 3.91
CA VAL A 408 -4.98 -5.18 3.70
C VAL A 408 -4.50 -6.50 3.08
N SER A 409 -5.06 -7.65 3.46
CA SER A 409 -4.67 -8.96 2.90
C SER A 409 -4.91 -9.06 1.40
N GLU A 410 -6.01 -8.49 0.91
CA GLU A 410 -6.32 -8.45 -0.51
C GLU A 410 -5.26 -7.66 -1.28
N PHE A 411 -4.91 -6.46 -0.79
CA PHE A 411 -3.82 -5.65 -1.33
C PHE A 411 -2.47 -6.40 -1.31
N MET A 412 -2.17 -7.10 -0.21
CA MET A 412 -0.94 -7.87 -0.05
C MET A 412 -0.81 -9.02 -1.05
N THR A 413 -1.93 -9.51 -1.57
CA THR A 413 -1.95 -10.51 -2.65
C THR A 413 -1.62 -9.86 -3.99
N TRP A 414 -2.25 -8.72 -4.30
CA TRP A 414 -2.07 -8.03 -5.58
C TRP A 414 -0.64 -7.51 -5.79
N LYS A 415 0.02 -7.04 -4.73
CA LYS A 415 1.39 -6.51 -4.85
C LYS A 415 2.48 -7.57 -5.13
N GLN A 416 2.17 -8.86 -5.04
CA GLN A 416 3.15 -9.95 -5.26
C GLN A 416 3.32 -10.29 -6.75
N VAL A 417 2.53 -9.67 -7.64
CA VAL A 417 2.57 -9.96 -9.07
C VAL A 417 3.85 -9.40 -9.69
N GLU A 418 4.64 -10.28 -10.30
CA GLU A 418 5.77 -9.87 -11.13
C GLU A 418 5.25 -9.28 -12.45
N CYS A 419 5.79 -8.12 -12.84
CA CYS A 419 5.37 -7.46 -14.06
C CYS A 419 5.80 -8.27 -15.30
N PRO A 420 4.86 -8.72 -16.16
CA PRO A 420 5.16 -9.60 -17.29
C PRO A 420 5.64 -8.86 -18.54
N PHE A 421 5.66 -7.53 -18.52
CA PHE A 421 6.05 -6.72 -19.68
C PHE A 421 7.57 -6.56 -19.73
N GLU A 422 8.13 -6.34 -20.92
CA GLU A 422 9.55 -6.01 -21.04
C GLU A 422 9.83 -4.59 -20.50
N LYS A 423 11.00 -4.42 -19.87
CA LYS A 423 11.43 -3.12 -19.35
C LYS A 423 12.09 -2.30 -20.45
N ASP A 424 11.57 -1.10 -20.70
CA ASP A 424 12.24 -0.08 -21.51
C ASP A 424 12.79 1.01 -20.59
N TRP A 425 14.11 0.95 -20.36
CA TRP A 425 14.81 1.88 -19.47
C TRP A 425 14.75 3.34 -19.94
N LYS A 426 14.64 3.60 -21.25
CA LYS A 426 14.57 4.97 -21.77
C LYS A 426 13.23 5.60 -21.41
N ILE A 427 12.14 4.85 -21.54
CA ILE A 427 10.78 5.30 -21.20
C ILE A 427 10.65 5.45 -19.68
N LEU A 428 11.07 4.42 -18.92
CA LEU A 428 11.05 4.45 -17.45
C LEU A 428 11.81 5.67 -16.91
N HIS A 429 13.04 5.88 -17.40
CA HIS A 429 13.87 7.00 -16.98
C HIS A 429 13.21 8.35 -17.30
N TYR A 430 12.61 8.48 -18.49
CA TYR A 430 11.92 9.71 -18.87
C TYR A 430 10.73 9.97 -17.93
N VAL A 431 9.82 9.01 -17.79
CA VAL A 431 8.61 9.15 -16.97
C VAL A 431 8.95 9.47 -15.50
N LEU A 432 9.98 8.81 -14.95
CA LEU A 432 10.38 9.01 -13.56
C LEU A 432 11.06 10.36 -13.32
N THR A 433 11.77 10.92 -14.30
CA THR A 433 12.63 12.12 -14.10
C THR A 433 12.25 13.34 -14.92
N ALA A 434 11.20 13.25 -15.75
CA ALA A 434 10.73 14.38 -16.54
C ALA A 434 10.35 15.58 -15.64
N PRO A 435 10.72 16.81 -16.02
CA PRO A 435 10.31 18.00 -15.29
C PRO A 435 8.78 18.18 -15.38
N ILE A 436 8.15 18.43 -14.23
CA ILE A 436 6.72 18.71 -14.08
C ILE A 436 6.49 20.17 -13.69
N PHE A 437 5.53 20.85 -14.31
CA PHE A 437 5.20 22.22 -13.95
C PHE A 437 4.55 22.28 -12.55
N SER A 438 4.82 23.35 -11.82
CA SER A 438 3.99 23.72 -10.67
C SER A 438 2.60 24.12 -11.15
N GLU A 439 1.63 24.19 -10.24
CA GLU A 439 0.27 24.65 -10.57
C GLU A 439 0.27 26.01 -11.29
N ASP A 440 1.02 26.98 -10.77
CA ASP A 440 1.15 28.31 -11.39
C ASP A 440 1.80 28.26 -12.78
N ALA A 441 2.83 27.44 -12.96
CA ALA A 441 3.47 27.26 -14.25
C ALA A 441 2.54 26.57 -15.28
N LEU A 442 1.67 25.64 -14.84
CA LEU A 442 0.63 25.05 -15.69
C LEU A 442 -0.38 26.11 -16.14
N TYR A 443 -0.86 26.97 -15.23
CA TYR A 443 -1.76 28.06 -15.59
C TYR A 443 -1.11 29.04 -16.56
N LEU A 444 0.14 29.45 -16.32
CA LEU A 444 0.88 30.32 -17.22
C LEU A 444 0.98 29.72 -18.63
N ALA A 445 1.45 28.46 -18.75
CA ALA A 445 1.56 27.77 -20.03
C ALA A 445 0.19 27.59 -20.73
N SER A 446 -0.87 27.37 -19.95
CA SER A 446 -2.25 27.30 -20.47
C SER A 446 -2.70 28.64 -21.05
N TYR A 447 -2.49 29.76 -20.35
CA TYR A 447 -2.87 31.10 -20.82
C TYR A 447 -2.03 31.56 -22.02
N GLU A 448 -0.75 31.19 -22.08
CA GLU A 448 0.10 31.39 -23.25
C GLU A 448 -0.39 30.59 -24.46
N SER A 449 -0.88 29.37 -24.22
CA SER A 449 -1.43 28.49 -25.25
C SER A 449 -2.79 28.94 -25.77
N GLU A 450 -3.69 29.38 -24.88
CA GLU A 450 -5.03 29.88 -25.14
C GLU A 450 -5.37 31.00 -24.14
N SER A 451 -5.50 32.24 -24.63
CA SER A 451 -5.70 33.43 -23.79
C SER A 451 -6.91 33.34 -22.86
N PRO A 452 -6.90 34.07 -21.72
CA PRO A 452 -8.04 34.12 -20.80
C PRO A 452 -9.37 34.49 -21.47
N GLU A 453 -10.43 33.74 -21.17
CA GLU A 453 -11.76 33.93 -21.78
C GLU A 453 -12.68 34.81 -20.92
N ASN A 454 -12.53 34.77 -19.59
CA ASN A 454 -13.41 35.48 -18.65
C ASN A 454 -12.61 36.39 -17.68
N HIS A 455 -13.32 37.20 -16.89
CA HIS A 455 -12.69 38.15 -15.95
C HIS A 455 -11.85 37.45 -14.87
N ILE A 456 -12.32 36.32 -14.35
CA ILE A 456 -11.62 35.54 -13.32
C ILE A 456 -10.26 35.04 -13.85
N GLU A 457 -10.26 34.49 -15.07
CA GLU A 457 -9.02 34.05 -15.73
C GLU A 457 -8.08 35.22 -16.04
N LYS A 458 -8.62 36.37 -16.47
CA LYS A 458 -7.80 37.57 -16.72
C LYS A 458 -7.13 38.04 -15.45
N ASP A 459 -7.82 38.01 -14.31
CA ASP A 459 -7.26 38.44 -13.04
C ASP A 459 -6.26 37.42 -12.49
N ARG A 460 -6.53 36.11 -12.61
CA ARG A 460 -5.54 35.06 -12.30
C ARG A 460 -4.30 35.18 -13.17
N TRP A 461 -4.45 35.44 -14.46
CA TRP A 461 -3.31 35.62 -15.37
C TRP A 461 -2.46 36.83 -15.00
N LYS A 462 -3.09 37.94 -14.60
CA LYS A 462 -2.38 39.11 -14.08
C LYS A 462 -1.63 38.81 -12.78
N SER A 463 -2.21 38.03 -11.86
CA SER A 463 -1.53 37.70 -10.60
C SER A 463 -0.33 36.75 -10.77
N LEU A 464 -0.26 36.03 -11.90
CA LEU A 464 0.82 35.10 -12.21
C LEU A 464 1.98 35.76 -12.97
N ARG A 465 1.78 36.99 -13.46
CA ARG A 465 2.77 37.81 -14.17
C ARG A 465 3.32 38.87 -13.23
#